data_AF-F2LRS6-F1
#
_entry.id   AF-F2LRS6-F1
#
_cell.length_a   1.000
_cell.length_b   1.000
_cell.length_c   1.000
_cell.angle_alpha   90.00
_cell.angle_beta   90.00
_cell.angle_gamma   90.00
#
_symmetry.space_group_name_H-M   'P 1'
#
loop_
_entity.id
_entity.type
_entity.pdbx_description
1 polymer ?
#
loop_
_entity_poly.entity_id
_entity_poly.type
_entity_poly.pdbx_seq_one_letter_code
_entity_poly.pdbx_strand_id
1 'polypeptide(L)' 'MTTAPLADGEYWAVCRARNVISAAANGHSLVFPKARMTVKDGWAFFHRDGVEIWSCNASYAEAQFDVHKA' A
#
# COMPACT_ATOMS: atom_id res chain seq x y z
N MET A 1 -10.89 6.44 -19.85
CA MET A 1 -11.57 5.83 -18.69
C MET A 1 -10.66 6.06 -17.52
N THR A 2 -10.93 7.05 -16.68
CA THR A 2 -10.10 7.33 -15.50
C THR A 2 -10.47 6.28 -14.47
N THR A 3 -9.57 5.31 -14.23
CA THR A 3 -9.70 4.37 -13.12
C THR A 3 -9.87 5.19 -11.86
N ALA A 4 -11.03 5.11 -11.21
CA ALA A 4 -11.25 5.83 -9.96
C ALA A 4 -10.22 5.37 -8.93
N PRO A 5 -9.67 6.27 -8.09
CA PRO A 5 -8.81 5.83 -6.99
C PRO A 5 -9.53 4.77 -6.15
N LEU A 6 -8.76 3.90 -5.50
CA LEU A 6 -9.28 2.91 -4.55
C LEU A 6 -10.35 3.55 -3.67
N ALA A 7 -11.50 2.88 -3.53
CA ALA A 7 -12.57 3.35 -2.67
C ALA A 7 -12.11 3.34 -1.20
N ASP A 8 -12.66 4.24 -0.40
CA ASP A 8 -12.39 4.26 1.04
C ASP A 8 -12.71 2.90 1.70
N GLY A 9 -11.83 2.47 2.61
CA GLY A 9 -11.95 1.18 3.28
C GLY A 9 -10.62 0.58 3.72
N GLU A 10 -10.69 -0.66 4.22
CA GLU A 10 -9.54 -1.41 4.71
C GLU A 10 -9.06 -2.44 3.69
N TYR A 11 -7.74 -2.54 3.54
CA TYR A 11 -7.07 -3.35 2.54
C TYR A 11 -5.80 -4.02 3.09
N TRP A 12 -5.37 -5.04 2.38
CA TRP A 12 -4.01 -5.56 2.39
C TRP A 12 -3.26 -5.07 1.16
N ALA A 13 -2.06 -4.53 1.36
CA ALA A 13 -1.15 -4.18 0.28
C ALA A 13 0.06 -5.12 0.29
N VAL A 14 0.26 -5.87 -0.79
CA VAL A 14 1.36 -6.82 -0.95
C VAL A 14 2.42 -6.21 -1.87
N CYS A 15 3.67 -6.23 -1.43
CA CYS A 15 4.80 -5.76 -2.23
C CYS A 15 5.18 -6.80 -3.29
N ARG A 16 5.25 -6.38 -4.56
CA ARG A 16 5.62 -7.26 -5.69
C ARG A 16 7.11 -7.62 -5.75
N ALA A 17 7.93 -6.99 -4.91
CA ALA A 17 9.35 -7.26 -4.88
C ALA A 17 9.64 -8.70 -4.39
N ARG A 18 10.62 -9.37 -4.98
CA ARG A 18 11.02 -10.74 -4.62
C ARG A 18 11.68 -10.88 -3.24
N ASN A 19 12.27 -9.79 -2.73
CA ASN A 19 12.96 -9.75 -1.44
C ASN A 19 13.05 -8.32 -0.91
N VAL A 20 13.43 -8.18 0.37
CA VAL A 20 13.50 -6.89 1.07
C VAL A 20 14.52 -5.93 0.46
N ILE A 21 15.61 -6.43 -0.14
CA ILE A 21 16.64 -5.59 -0.78
C ILE A 21 16.05 -4.93 -2.03
N SER A 22 15.35 -5.70 -2.87
CA SER A 22 14.64 -5.17 -4.05
C SER A 22 13.50 -4.24 -3.66
N ALA A 23 12.79 -4.50 -2.55
CA ALA A 23 11.78 -3.58 -2.04
C ALA A 23 12.40 -2.25 -1.58
N ALA A 24 13.50 -2.31 -0.83
CA ALA A 24 14.21 -1.13 -0.33
C ALA A 24 14.74 -0.24 -1.45
N ALA A 25 15.26 -0.83 -2.54
CA ALA A 25 15.71 -0.09 -3.72
C ALA A 25 14.58 0.74 -4.38
N ASN A 26 13.33 0.30 -4.25
CA ASN A 26 12.13 1.00 -4.74
C ASN A 26 11.45 1.86 -3.66
N GLY A 27 12.00 1.94 -2.44
CA GLY A 27 11.40 2.66 -1.32
C GLY A 27 10.21 1.94 -0.66
N HIS A 28 10.01 0.65 -0.93
CA HIS A 28 8.85 -0.14 -0.46
C HIS A 28 9.18 -1.09 0.70
N SER A 29 10.33 -0.93 1.36
CA SER A 29 10.79 -1.81 2.44
C SER A 29 9.80 -1.89 3.61
N LEU A 30 9.11 -0.79 3.93
CA LEU A 30 8.12 -0.72 5.01
C LEU A 30 6.86 -1.54 4.70
N VAL A 31 6.48 -1.63 3.42
CA VAL A 31 5.32 -2.42 2.98
C VAL A 31 5.68 -3.89 2.81
N PHE A 32 6.95 -4.22 2.52
CA PHE A 32 7.36 -5.60 2.29
C PHE A 32 7.24 -6.51 3.55
N PRO A 33 6.80 -7.78 3.39
CA PRO A 33 6.20 -8.37 2.18
C PRO A 33 4.75 -7.94 2.00
N LYS A 34 4.09 -7.55 3.09
CA LYS A 34 2.70 -7.08 3.15
C LYS A 34 2.51 -6.11 4.32
N ALA A 35 1.63 -5.13 4.16
CA ALA A 35 1.15 -4.27 5.25
C ALA A 35 -0.38 -4.10 5.20
N ARG A 36 -0.99 -3.73 6.33
CA ARG A 36 -2.38 -3.24 6.33
C ARG A 36 -2.41 -1.87 5.69
N MET A 37 -3.49 -1.54 5.00
CA MET A 37 -3.66 -0.26 4.34
C MET A 37 -5.10 0.23 4.52
N THR A 38 -5.27 1.43 5.06
CA THR A 38 -6.56 2.11 5.09
C THR A 38 -6.58 3.13 3.96
N VAL A 39 -7.61 3.10 3.12
CA VAL A 39 -7.87 4.18 2.16
C VAL A 39 -8.94 5.09 2.72
N LYS A 40 -8.66 6.39 2.73
CA LYS A 40 -9.60 7.42 3.17
C LYS A 40 -9.36 8.71 2.41
N ASP A 41 -10.41 9.30 1.86
CA ASP A 41 -10.37 10.58 1.14
C ASP A 41 -9.28 10.60 0.03
N GLY A 42 -9.07 9.46 -0.65
CA GLY A 42 -8.08 9.30 -1.73
C GLY A 42 -6.62 9.13 -1.28
N TRP A 43 -6.38 8.97 0.03
CA TRP A 43 -5.07 8.66 0.61
C TRP A 43 -5.01 7.22 1.11
N ALA A 44 -3.85 6.60 1.00
CA ALA A 44 -3.53 5.28 1.50
C ALA A 44 -2.57 5.38 2.69
N PHE A 45 -2.99 4.87 3.84
CA PHE A 45 -2.26 4.86 5.10
C PHE A 45 -1.87 3.43 5.44
N PHE A 46 -0.58 3.14 5.48
CA PHE A 46 -0.06 1.80 5.71
C PHE A 46 0.24 1.61 7.20
N HIS A 47 -0.18 0.48 7.73
CA HIS A 47 -0.07 0.14 9.14
C HIS A 47 0.64 -1.19 9.34
N ARG A 48 1.48 -1.25 10.39
CA ARG A 48 2.06 -2.48 10.92
C ARG A 48 1.91 -2.48 12.43
N ASP A 49 1.37 -3.56 12.97
CA ASP A 49 1.11 -3.72 14.40
C ASP A 49 0.33 -2.55 15.03
N GLY A 50 -0.60 -1.97 14.25
CA GLY A 50 -1.45 -0.85 14.66
C GLY A 50 -0.80 0.53 14.56
N VAL A 51 0.45 0.63 14.12
CA VAL A 51 1.17 1.90 13.95
C VAL A 51 1.25 2.24 12.47
N GLU A 52 0.97 3.50 12.11
CA GLU A 52 1.19 4.00 10.75
C GLU A 52 2.70 4.04 10.48
N ILE A 53 3.10 3.39 9.38
CA ILE A 53 4.52 3.32 8.97
C ILE A 53 4.79 4.17 7.74
N TRP A 54 3.76 4.45 6.93
CA TRP A 54 3.91 5.18 5.69
C TRP A 54 2.54 5.60 5.14
N SER A 55 2.51 6.68 4.35
CA SER A 55 1.31 7.15 3.67
C SER A 55 1.64 7.65 2.27
N CYS A 56 0.74 7.41 1.31
CA CYS A 56 0.83 7.97 -0.04
C CYS A 56 -0.56 8.18 -0.65
N ASN A 57 -0.63 8.70 -1.87
CA ASN A 57 -1.90 8.75 -2.60
C ASN A 57 -2.41 7.34 -2.93
N ALA A 58 -3.73 7.13 -2.89
CA ALA A 58 -4.36 5.83 -3.13
C ALA A 58 -4.06 5.27 -4.54
N SER A 59 -4.01 6.13 -5.56
CA SER A 59 -3.68 5.71 -6.93
C SER A 59 -2.24 5.23 -7.06
N TYR A 60 -1.31 5.82 -6.29
CA TYR A 60 0.06 5.33 -6.24
C TYR A 60 0.12 3.95 -5.58
N ALA A 61 -0.62 3.75 -4.49
CA ALA A 61 -0.67 2.47 -3.82
C ALA A 61 -1.22 1.36 -4.74
N GLU A 62 -2.32 1.62 -5.44
CA GLU A 62 -2.89 0.69 -6.42
C GLU A 62 -1.91 0.35 -7.56
N ALA A 63 -1.18 1.35 -8.06
CA ALA A 63 -0.22 1.14 -9.13
C ALA A 63 0.98 0.27 -8.69
N GLN A 64 1.43 0.39 -7.43
CA GLN A 64 2.69 -0.22 -6.97
C GLN A 64 2.54 -1.50 -6.16
N PHE A 65 1.37 -1.75 -5.57
CA PHE A 65 1.11 -2.91 -4.71
C PHE A 65 -0.03 -3.74 -5.26
N ASP A 66 -0.05 -5.02 -4.91
CA ASP A 66 -1.25 -5.84 -5.11
C ASP A 66 -2.18 -5.57 -3.93
N VAL A 67 -3.29 -4.91 -4.21
CA VAL A 67 -4.25 -4.42 -3.21
C VAL A 67 -5.46 -5.33 -3.16
N HIS A 68 -5.78 -5.84 -1.97
CA HIS A 68 -6.92 -6.72 -1.72
C HIS A 68 -7.76 -6.15 -0.57
N LYS A 69 -9.09 -6.21 -0.67
CA LYS A 69 -9.94 -5.85 0.48
C LYS A 69 -9.63 -6.77 1.66
N ALA A 70 -9.53 -6.19 2.86
CA ALA A 70 -9.17 -6.88 4.09
C ALA A 70 -10.29 -7.76 4.66
#